data_AF-A0A832EP03-F1
#
_entry.id   AF-A0A832EP03-F1
#
_cell.length_a   1.000
_cell.length_b   1.000
_cell.length_c   1.000
_cell.angle_alpha   90.00
_cell.angle_beta   90.00
_cell.angle_gamma   90.00
#
_symmetry.space_group_name_H-M   'P 1'
#
loop_
_entity.id
_entity.type
_entity.pdbx_description
1 polymer ?
#
loop_
_entity_poly.entity_id
_entity_poly.type
_entity_poly.pdbx_seq_one_letter_code
_entity_poly.pdbx_strand_id
1 'polypeptide(L)'
;ESFELPDADVVVDCFDSKESKNLLSRLAFRNNIYFVHAGVFGYFGQIITLKDKVLEEVFSFGEQKNYIVPQTVGVVASLQAMETIKIICSLEPNLLNKILSVDLLNYTLDTITLRD
;
A
#
# COMPACT_ATOMS: atom_id res chain seq x y z
N GLU A 1 -6.59 21.62 -4.26
CA GLU A 1 -5.17 21.22 -4.43
C GLU A 1 -4.82 21.38 -5.90
N SER A 2 -3.62 21.87 -6.21
CA SER A 2 -3.18 22.20 -7.59
C SER A 2 -2.27 21.13 -8.20
N PHE A 3 -2.07 20.01 -7.51
CA PHE A 3 -1.21 18.92 -7.97
C PHE A 3 -2.04 17.90 -8.77
N GLU A 4 -1.56 17.57 -9.95
CA GLU A 4 -2.14 16.55 -10.83
C GLU A 4 -1.13 15.42 -11.00
N LEU A 5 -1.63 14.18 -11.05
CA LEU A 5 -0.79 13.04 -11.34
C LEU A 5 -0.38 13.06 -12.83
N PRO A 6 0.88 12.72 -13.15
CA PRO A 6 1.24 12.44 -14.53
C PRO A 6 0.51 11.18 -15.03
N ASP A 7 0.53 10.97 -16.34
CA ASP A 7 0.05 9.72 -16.94
C ASP A 7 0.89 8.54 -16.44
N ALA A 8 0.23 7.57 -15.81
CA ALA A 8 0.86 6.42 -15.17
C ALA A 8 -0.14 5.28 -15.00
N ASP A 9 0.33 4.04 -15.18
CA ASP A 9 -0.48 2.84 -14.94
C ASP A 9 -0.66 2.53 -13.44
N VAL A 10 0.34 2.93 -12.64
CA VAL A 10 0.40 2.63 -11.21
C VAL A 10 1.12 3.74 -10.44
N VAL A 11 0.61 4.04 -9.25
CA VAL A 11 1.19 4.95 -8.27
C VAL A 11 1.57 4.13 -7.03
N VAL A 12 2.78 4.35 -6.53
CA VAL A 12 3.32 3.65 -5.37
C VAL A 12 3.49 4.63 -4.22
N ASP A 13 2.81 4.35 -3.10
CA ASP A 13 2.90 5.18 -1.90
C ASP A 13 4.00 4.70 -0.96
N CYS A 14 4.94 5.60 -0.68
CA CYS A 14 6.02 5.41 0.29
C CYS A 14 6.12 6.59 1.28
N PHE A 15 5.05 7.35 1.46
CA PHE A 15 5.04 8.49 2.39
C PHE A 15 5.03 8.05 3.85
N ASP A 16 5.47 8.92 4.73
CA ASP A 16 5.40 8.75 6.18
C ASP A 16 4.15 9.42 6.80
N SER A 17 3.60 10.45 6.15
CA SER A 17 2.46 11.23 6.65
C SER A 17 1.10 10.72 6.16
N LYS A 18 0.13 10.62 7.08
CA LYS A 18 -1.27 10.25 6.76
C LYS A 18 -1.90 11.15 5.70
N GLU A 19 -1.64 12.44 5.77
CA GLU A 19 -2.19 13.44 4.83
C GLU A 19 -1.75 13.16 3.39
N SER A 20 -0.46 12.93 3.17
CA SER A 20 0.09 12.66 1.82
C SER A 20 -0.40 11.33 1.27
N LYS A 21 -0.47 10.28 2.10
CA LYS A 21 -1.00 8.95 1.72
C LYS A 21 -2.44 9.05 1.22
N ASN A 22 -3.28 9.75 1.99
CA ASN A 22 -4.70 9.92 1.67
C ASN A 22 -4.89 10.81 0.43
N LEU A 23 -4.14 11.90 0.30
CA LEU A 23 -4.15 12.74 -0.89
C LEU A 23 -3.78 11.92 -2.14
N LEU A 24 -2.67 11.20 -2.10
CA LEU A 24 -2.20 10.39 -3.22
C LEU A 24 -3.23 9.32 -3.61
N SER A 25 -3.82 8.66 -2.62
CA SER A 25 -4.87 7.66 -2.84
C SER A 25 -6.12 8.25 -3.51
N ARG A 26 -6.60 9.41 -3.06
CA ARG A 26 -7.74 10.10 -3.70
C ARG A 26 -7.43 10.51 -5.13
N LEU A 27 -6.21 10.98 -5.40
CA LEU A 27 -5.79 11.34 -6.76
C LEU A 27 -5.73 10.11 -7.67
N ALA A 28 -5.17 9.00 -7.20
CA ALA A 28 -5.13 7.75 -7.98
C ALA A 28 -6.53 7.22 -8.29
N PHE A 29 -7.42 7.21 -7.30
CA PHE A 29 -8.83 6.81 -7.47
C PHE A 29 -9.54 7.66 -8.54
N ARG A 30 -9.41 8.99 -8.48
CA ARG A 30 -10.05 9.91 -9.44
C ARG A 30 -9.54 9.75 -10.87
N ASN A 31 -8.30 9.30 -11.04
CA ASN A 31 -7.69 9.05 -12.35
C ASN A 31 -7.79 7.58 -12.80
N ASN A 32 -8.46 6.70 -12.03
CA ASN A 32 -8.58 5.27 -12.31
C ASN A 32 -7.20 4.56 -12.45
N ILE A 33 -6.21 5.03 -11.68
CA ILE A 33 -4.84 4.50 -11.63
C ILE A 33 -4.73 3.52 -10.47
N TYR A 34 -3.99 2.42 -10.65
CA TYR A 34 -3.70 1.51 -9.54
C TYR A 34 -2.88 2.22 -8.46
N PHE A 35 -3.29 2.05 -7.20
CA PHE A 35 -2.61 2.61 -6.04
C PHE A 35 -2.06 1.48 -5.18
N VAL A 36 -0.74 1.37 -5.07
CA VAL A 36 -0.06 0.36 -4.24
C VAL A 36 0.50 1.02 -2.99
N HIS A 37 -0.07 0.71 -1.85
CA HIS A 37 0.36 1.23 -0.55
C HIS A 37 1.07 0.15 0.27
N ALA A 38 2.09 0.57 1.01
CA ALA A 38 2.64 -0.23 2.09
C ALA A 38 2.93 0.60 3.33
N GLY A 39 2.74 -0.03 4.48
CA GLY A 39 3.06 0.51 5.81
C GLY A 39 3.95 -0.44 6.59
N VAL A 40 4.87 0.11 7.39
CA VAL A 40 5.78 -0.67 8.24
C VAL A 40 5.69 -0.16 9.68
N PHE A 41 5.63 -1.10 10.62
CA PHE A 41 5.64 -0.84 12.05
C PHE A 41 6.45 -1.93 12.76
N GLY A 42 7.63 -1.60 13.31
CA GLY A 42 8.46 -2.57 14.02
C GLY A 42 8.84 -3.76 13.14
N TYR A 43 8.40 -4.96 13.54
CA TYR A 43 8.57 -6.23 12.78
C TYR A 43 7.42 -6.52 11.82
N PHE A 44 6.42 -5.64 11.74
CA PHE A 44 5.19 -5.83 10.99
C PHE A 44 5.13 -4.94 9.75
N GLY A 45 4.45 -5.43 8.72
CA GLY A 45 4.16 -4.68 7.52
C GLY A 45 2.80 -5.01 6.95
N GLN A 46 2.25 -4.08 6.17
CA GLN A 46 0.99 -4.28 5.47
C GLN A 46 1.12 -3.74 4.05
N ILE A 47 0.64 -4.48 3.07
CA ILE A 47 0.63 -4.08 1.65
C ILE A 47 -0.78 -4.24 1.10
N ILE A 48 -1.22 -3.29 0.28
CA ILE A 48 -2.51 -3.32 -0.40
C ILE A 48 -2.42 -2.69 -1.78
N THR A 49 -3.21 -3.20 -2.73
CA THR A 49 -3.51 -2.53 -3.99
C THR A 49 -4.96 -2.08 -4.02
N LEU A 50 -5.20 -0.84 -4.40
CA LEU A 50 -6.52 -0.26 -4.59
C LEU A 50 -6.67 0.29 -6.01
N LYS A 51 -7.90 0.37 -6.49
CA LYS A 51 -8.24 1.06 -7.74
C LYS A 51 -9.60 1.76 -7.65
N ASP A 52 -10.55 1.11 -6.99
CA ASP A 52 -11.96 1.52 -6.85
C ASP A 52 -12.35 1.95 -5.43
N LYS A 53 -11.38 2.01 -4.51
CA LYS A 53 -11.54 2.48 -3.12
C LYS A 53 -10.41 3.43 -2.77
N VAL A 54 -10.62 4.30 -1.78
CA VAL A 54 -9.56 5.15 -1.23
C VAL A 54 -9.02 4.60 0.08
N LEU A 55 -7.75 4.89 0.38
CA LEU A 55 -7.02 4.30 1.50
C LEU A 55 -7.72 4.54 2.85
N GLU A 56 -8.33 5.70 3.03
CA GLU A 56 -9.04 6.09 4.25
C GLU A 56 -10.38 5.37 4.48
N GLU A 57 -10.94 4.70 3.46
CA GLU A 57 -12.09 3.78 3.62
C GLU A 57 -11.66 2.41 4.15
N VAL A 58 -10.41 2.03 3.91
CA VAL A 58 -9.88 0.69 4.16
C VAL A 58 -9.02 0.64 5.42
N PHE A 59 -8.30 1.73 5.70
CA PHE A 59 -7.33 1.82 6.78
C PHE A 59 -7.66 2.94 7.76
N SER A 60 -7.67 2.57 9.05
CA SER A 60 -7.56 3.52 10.15
C SER A 60 -6.11 3.55 10.64
N PHE A 61 -5.40 4.62 10.30
CA PHE A 61 -4.08 4.86 10.87
C PHE A 61 -4.22 5.17 12.37
N GLY A 62 -3.83 4.23 13.23
CA GLY A 62 -3.71 4.47 14.67
C GLY A 62 -2.52 5.37 14.99
N GLU A 63 -2.52 5.98 16.18
CA GLU A 63 -1.31 6.64 16.69
C GLU A 63 -0.21 5.60 16.90
N GLN A 64 0.91 5.72 16.18
CA GLN A 64 2.04 4.83 16.35
C GLN A 64 3.30 5.62 16.72
N LYS A 65 3.65 5.61 18.01
CA LYS A 65 5.01 5.89 18.48
C LYS A 65 5.78 4.60 18.45
N ASN A 66 6.41 4.29 17.33
CA ASN A 66 7.06 3.00 17.18
C ASN A 66 8.35 3.06 16.39
N TYR A 67 9.30 2.22 16.80
CA TYR A 67 10.57 2.01 16.13
C TYR A 67 10.35 1.32 14.77
N ILE A 68 11.27 1.57 13.84
CA ILE A 68 11.29 0.92 12.53
C ILE A 68 12.48 -0.03 12.48
N VAL A 69 12.25 -1.26 12.02
CA VAL A 69 13.30 -2.25 11.76
C VAL A 69 13.63 -2.19 10.26
N PRO A 70 14.86 -1.79 9.85
CA PRO A 70 15.20 -1.64 8.43
C PRO A 70 15.01 -2.92 7.59
N GLN A 71 15.16 -4.09 8.20
CA GLN A 71 14.95 -5.39 7.54
C GLN A 71 13.47 -5.59 7.17
N THR A 72 12.55 -5.18 8.05
CA THR A 72 11.11 -5.19 7.75
C THR A 72 10.79 -4.26 6.60
N VAL A 73 11.38 -3.06 6.57
CA VAL A 73 11.24 -2.13 5.43
C VAL A 73 11.71 -2.78 4.13
N GLY A 74 12.88 -3.43 4.13
CA GLY A 74 13.41 -4.11 2.94
C GLY A 74 12.49 -5.20 2.39
N VAL A 75 11.95 -6.06 3.27
CA VAL A 75 11.01 -7.12 2.87
C VAL A 75 9.71 -6.53 2.34
N VAL A 76 9.11 -5.58 3.07
CA VAL A 76 7.82 -4.98 2.72
C VAL A 76 7.93 -4.18 1.42
N ALA A 77 8.99 -3.40 1.24
CA ALA A 77 9.25 -2.67 0.00
C ALA A 77 9.45 -3.60 -1.20
N SER A 78 10.13 -4.75 -0.99
CA SER A 78 10.31 -5.75 -2.04
C SER A 78 8.98 -6.36 -2.49
N LEU A 79 8.08 -6.63 -1.53
CA LEU A 79 6.73 -7.14 -1.83
C LEU A 79 5.85 -6.07 -2.50
N GLN A 80 5.92 -4.81 -2.05
CA GLN A 80 5.24 -3.68 -2.70
C GLN A 80 5.70 -3.48 -4.15
N ALA A 81 7.01 -3.56 -4.39
CA ALA A 81 7.60 -3.48 -5.72
C ALA A 81 7.15 -4.66 -6.59
N MET A 82 7.06 -5.87 -6.04
CA MET A 82 6.57 -7.04 -6.78
C MET A 82 5.11 -6.86 -7.23
N GLU A 83 4.25 -6.32 -6.37
CA GLU A 83 2.86 -6.00 -6.74
C GLU A 83 2.79 -4.98 -7.88
N THR A 84 3.64 -3.96 -7.80
CA THR A 84 3.79 -2.92 -8.83
C THR A 84 4.24 -3.49 -10.18
N ILE A 85 5.27 -4.35 -10.18
CA ILE A 85 5.78 -5.00 -11.39
C ILE A 85 4.70 -5.85 -12.05
N LYS A 86 3.91 -6.60 -11.27
CA LYS A 86 2.82 -7.40 -11.83
C LYS A 86 1.81 -6.53 -12.58
N ILE A 87 1.43 -5.38 -12.01
CA ILE A 87 0.50 -4.44 -12.65
C ILE A 87 1.09 -3.89 -13.95
N ILE A 88 2.35 -3.45 -13.95
CA ILE A 88 3.05 -2.92 -15.14
C ILE A 88 3.13 -4.00 -16.24
N CYS A 89 3.32 -5.26 -15.87
CA CYS A 89 3.35 -6.39 -16.79
C CYS A 89 1.94 -6.89 -17.21
N SER A 90 0.88 -6.12 -16.93
CA SER A 90 -0.52 -6.49 -17.22
C SER A 90 -0.97 -7.80 -16.59
N LEU A 91 -0.38 -8.18 -15.45
CA LEU A 91 -0.82 -9.31 -14.64
C LEU A 91 -1.85 -8.83 -13.62
N GLU A 92 -2.77 -9.72 -13.25
CA GLU A 92 -3.78 -9.40 -12.24
C GLU A 92 -3.12 -9.18 -10.86
N PRO A 93 -3.34 -8.03 -10.20
CA PRO A 93 -2.83 -7.78 -8.86
C PRO A 93 -3.49 -8.72 -7.85
N ASN A 94 -2.67 -9.47 -7.11
CA ASN A 94 -3.17 -10.42 -6.11
C ASN A 94 -3.73 -9.71 -4.88
N LEU A 95 -3.23 -8.50 -4.60
CA LEU A 95 -3.58 -7.68 -3.45
C LEU A 95 -4.63 -6.61 -3.76
N LEU A 96 -5.31 -6.70 -4.91
CA LEU A 96 -6.45 -5.84 -5.19
C LEU A 96 -7.54 -6.06 -4.15
N ASN A 97 -7.83 -5.02 -3.37
CA ASN A 97 -8.79 -5.05 -2.27
C ASN A 97 -8.51 -6.15 -1.23
N LYS A 98 -7.24 -6.54 -1.08
CA LYS A 98 -6.77 -7.48 -0.07
C LYS A 98 -5.52 -6.94 0.61
N ILE A 99 -5.46 -7.07 1.92
CA ILE A 99 -4.29 -6.68 2.71
C ILE A 99 -3.39 -7.90 2.87
N LEU A 100 -2.14 -7.79 2.44
CA LEU A 100 -1.09 -8.72 2.86
C LEU A 100 -0.50 -8.21 4.18
N SER A 101 -0.70 -8.97 5.24
CA SER A 101 -0.06 -8.77 6.54
C SER A 101 1.25 -9.54 6.59
N VAL A 102 2.33 -8.84 6.91
CA VAL A 102 3.68 -9.39 7.08
C VAL A 102 4.03 -9.31 8.56
N ASP A 103 4.35 -10.44 9.17
CA ASP A 103 4.87 -10.53 10.53
C ASP A 103 6.26 -11.18 10.47
N LEU A 104 7.32 -10.40 10.60
CA LEU A 104 8.70 -10.91 10.62
C LEU A 104 9.18 -11.32 12.01
N LEU A 105 8.39 -11.09 13.05
CA LEU A 105 8.68 -11.66 14.37
C LEU A 105 8.39 -13.17 14.36
N ASN A 106 7.32 -13.57 13.67
CA ASN A 106 6.88 -14.96 13.54
C ASN A 106 7.09 -15.56 12.13
N TYR A 107 7.60 -14.77 11.18
CA TYR A 107 7.79 -15.14 9.78
C TYR A 107 6.51 -15.61 9.07
N THR A 108 5.39 -14.90 9.27
CA THR A 108 4.11 -15.19 8.61
C THR A 108 3.73 -14.14 7.58
N LEU A 109 2.96 -14.59 6.58
CA LEU A 109 2.43 -13.82 5.47
C LEU A 109 0.97 -14.22 5.30
N ASP A 110 0.06 -13.36 5.75
CA ASP A 110 -1.37 -13.64 5.81
C ASP A 110 -2.14 -12.66 4.94
N THR A 111 -3.05 -13.17 4.09
CA THR A 111 -3.89 -12.32 3.24
C THR A 111 -5.27 -12.15 3.86
N ILE A 112 -5.70 -10.90 4.03
CA ILE A 112 -6.99 -10.52 4.57
C ILE A 112 -7.81 -9.88 3.44
N THR A 113 -8.94 -10.50 3.09
CA THR A 113 -9.86 -9.93 2.10
C THR A 113 -10.73 -8.86 2.74
N LEU A 114 -10.80 -7.69 2.12
CA LEU A 114 -11.74 -6.65 2.53
C LEU A 114 -13.15 -7.11 2.17
N ARG A 115 -14.06 -7.08 3.16
CA ARG A 115 -15.48 -7.26 2.89
C ARG A 115 -16.03 -5.97 2.29
N ASP A 116 -17.00 -6.10 1.39
CA ASP A 116 -17.77 -4.97 0.87
C ASP A 116 -18.64 -4.33 1.95
#